data_AF-A0A1P8QY74-F1
#
_entry.id   AF-A0A1P8QY74-F1
#
_cell.length_a   1.000
_cell.length_b   1.000
_cell.length_c   1.000
_cell.angle_alpha   90.00
_cell.angle_beta   90.00
_cell.angle_gamma   90.00
#
_symmetry.space_group_name_H-M   'P 1'
#
loop_
_entity.id
_entity.type
_entity.pdbx_description
1 polymer ?
#
loop_
_entity_poly.entity_id
_entity_poly.type
_entity_poly.pdbx_seq_one_letter_code
_entity_poly.pdbx_strand_id
1 'polypeptide(L)'
;NTLDKVRERIKQNRNQEIFLCHKGGKHGAEMIAARWARARGVAQARFDPRWSAHGRAAPFKCNDEMLDDKFAATGVVLFGGNGVALNLGQKAEAKGLTVMRVADPAKKTAQD
;
A
#
# COMPACT_ATOMS: atom_id res chain seq x y z
N ASN A 1 7.94 8.78 11.75
CA ASN A 1 7.59 8.41 10.35
C ASN A 1 6.14 7.90 10.32
N THR A 2 5.34 8.17 9.29
CA THR A 2 3.94 7.70 9.17
C THR A 2 3.84 6.17 9.24
N LEU A 3 4.76 5.43 8.62
CA LEU A 3 4.75 3.96 8.64
C LEU A 3 5.03 3.40 10.04
N ASP A 4 5.90 4.06 10.83
CA ASP A 4 6.11 3.69 12.23
C ASP A 4 4.82 3.86 13.05
N LYS A 5 4.11 4.98 12.88
CA LYS A 5 2.83 5.21 13.58
C LYS A 5 1.78 4.16 13.22
N VAL A 6 1.74 3.73 11.96
CA VAL A 6 0.85 2.65 11.52
C VAL A 6 1.20 1.33 12.20
N ARG A 7 2.50 0.97 12.21
CA ARG A 7 2.99 -0.23 12.87
C ARG A 7 2.62 -0.24 14.36
N GLU A 8 2.96 0.82 15.07
CA GLU A 8 2.69 0.94 16.50
C GLU A 8 1.19 0.85 16.80
N ARG A 9 0.35 1.50 16.00
CA ARG A 9 -1.10 1.46 16.19
C ARG A 9 -1.68 0.06 15.96
N ILE A 10 -1.19 -0.69 14.98
CA ILE A 10 -1.62 -2.07 14.73
C ILE A 10 -1.16 -2.98 15.87
N LYS A 11 0.09 -2.81 16.32
CA LYS A 11 0.63 -3.56 17.45
C LYS A 11 -0.14 -3.29 18.74
N GLN A 12 -0.46 -2.02 19.04
CA GLN A 12 -1.22 -1.63 20.23
C GLN A 12 -2.67 -2.14 20.21
N ASN A 13 -3.37 -2.01 19.07
CA ASN A 13 -4.80 -2.32 19.00
C ASN A 13 -5.10 -3.79 18.72
N ARG A 14 -4.18 -4.52 18.09
CA ARG A 14 -4.42 -5.89 17.62
C ARG A 14 -3.37 -6.89 18.08
N ASN A 15 -2.28 -6.45 18.72
CA ASN A 15 -1.14 -7.29 19.09
C ASN A 15 -0.59 -8.13 17.92
N GLN A 16 -0.58 -7.55 16.72
CA GLN A 16 -0.12 -8.19 15.48
C GLN A 16 1.10 -7.45 14.91
N GLU A 17 2.05 -8.20 14.38
CA GLU A 17 3.11 -7.64 13.54
C GLU A 17 2.57 -7.38 12.13
N ILE A 18 3.15 -6.39 11.46
CA ILE A 18 2.74 -5.98 10.12
C ILE A 18 3.50 -6.75 9.05
N PHE A 19 2.85 -6.97 7.92
CA PHE A 19 3.45 -7.49 6.71
C PHE A 19 3.21 -6.48 5.57
N LEU A 20 4.28 -6.07 4.89
CA LEU A 20 4.19 -5.04 3.85
C LEU A 20 4.05 -5.66 2.45
N CYS A 21 2.96 -5.36 1.75
CA CYS A 21 2.79 -5.71 0.34
C CYS A 21 2.99 -4.48 -0.56
N HIS A 22 3.82 -4.59 -1.60
CA HIS A 22 4.07 -3.50 -2.54
C HIS A 22 4.40 -4.04 -3.95
N LYS A 23 4.34 -3.20 -4.99
CA LYS A 23 4.57 -3.63 -6.39
C LYS A 23 5.98 -3.46 -6.92
N GLY A 24 6.92 -3.19 -6.01
CA GLY A 24 8.33 -3.04 -6.38
C GLY A 24 8.67 -1.77 -7.17
N GLY A 25 7.86 -0.72 -7.10
CA GLY A 25 8.17 0.57 -7.72
C GLY A 25 9.57 1.08 -7.36
N LYS A 26 10.35 1.44 -8.37
CA LYS A 26 11.75 1.91 -8.22
C LYS A 26 11.86 3.34 -7.68
N HIS A 27 10.74 4.04 -7.55
CA HIS A 27 10.66 5.44 -7.12
C HIS A 27 9.43 5.66 -6.22
N GLY A 28 9.40 6.82 -5.54
CA GLY A 28 8.23 7.28 -4.79
C GLY A 28 7.90 6.41 -3.57
N ALA A 29 6.60 6.37 -3.23
CA ALA A 29 6.10 5.76 -2.00
C ALA A 29 6.45 4.28 -1.86
N GLU A 30 6.43 3.50 -2.94
CA GLU A 30 6.73 2.06 -2.90
C GLU A 30 8.20 1.79 -2.57
N MET A 31 9.12 2.57 -3.15
CA MET A 31 10.55 2.45 -2.82
C MET A 31 10.79 2.82 -1.35
N ILE A 32 10.17 3.90 -0.88
CA ILE A 32 10.32 4.36 0.51
C ILE A 32 9.76 3.32 1.48
N ALA A 33 8.58 2.76 1.19
CA ALA A 33 7.98 1.71 2.01
C ALA A 33 8.85 0.44 2.07
N ALA A 34 9.35 -0.02 0.92
CA ALA A 34 10.21 -1.20 0.86
C ALA A 34 11.54 -0.99 1.63
N ARG A 35 12.14 0.20 1.54
CA ARG A 35 13.34 0.55 2.30
C ARG A 35 13.05 0.63 3.80
N TRP A 36 11.94 1.23 4.18
CA TRP A 36 11.51 1.30 5.57
C TRP A 36 11.30 -0.10 6.16
N ALA A 37 10.67 -1.01 5.42
CA ALA A 37 10.46 -2.38 5.87
C ALA A 37 11.80 -3.10 6.12
N ARG A 38 12.75 -3.00 5.18
CA ARG A 38 14.11 -3.54 5.35
C ARG A 38 14.82 -2.97 6.57
N ALA A 39 14.77 -1.65 6.74
CA ALA A 39 15.44 -0.96 7.84
C ALA A 39 14.88 -1.35 9.23
N ARG A 40 13.64 -1.84 9.30
CA ARG A 40 12.94 -2.18 10.55
C ARG A 40 12.66 -3.67 10.73
N GLY A 41 13.22 -4.52 9.86
CA GLY A 41 13.03 -5.97 9.90
C GLY A 41 11.58 -6.41 9.66
N VAL A 42 10.78 -5.59 8.99
CA VAL A 42 9.39 -5.91 8.64
C VAL A 42 9.39 -6.81 7.41
N ALA A 43 8.68 -7.94 7.50
CA ALA A 43 8.51 -8.85 6.38
C ALA A 43 7.74 -8.16 5.24
N GLN A 44 8.14 -8.41 4.00
CA GLN A 44 7.52 -7.80 2.82
C GLN A 44 7.35 -8.79 1.67
N ALA A 45 6.24 -8.68 0.95
CA ALA A 45 6.03 -9.32 -0.34
C ALA A 45 6.03 -8.28 -1.46
N ARG A 46 6.67 -8.68 -2.57
CA ARG A 46 6.67 -7.91 -3.81
C ARG A 46 5.73 -8.57 -4.81
N PHE A 47 4.78 -7.79 -5.32
CA PHE A 47 3.83 -8.19 -6.36
C PHE A 47 4.21 -7.51 -7.67
N ASP A 48 4.94 -8.20 -8.54
CA ASP A 48 5.38 -7.62 -9.80
C ASP A 48 4.25 -7.62 -10.84
N PRO A 49 3.87 -6.43 -11.40
CA PRO A 49 2.85 -6.38 -12.44
C PRO A 49 3.31 -7.15 -13.68
N ARG A 50 2.51 -8.12 -14.13
CA ARG A 50 2.78 -8.93 -15.32
C ARG A 50 2.47 -8.17 -16.61
N TRP A 51 3.38 -7.28 -17.01
CA TRP A 51 3.24 -6.44 -18.20
C TRP A 51 3.08 -7.23 -19.50
N SER A 52 3.83 -8.31 -19.66
CA SER A 52 3.75 -9.18 -20.85
C SER A 52 2.38 -9.85 -21.03
N ALA A 53 1.68 -10.15 -19.93
CA ALA A 53 0.39 -10.82 -19.96
C ALA A 53 -0.80 -9.86 -20.08
N HIS A 54 -0.68 -8.63 -19.57
CA HIS A 54 -1.83 -7.75 -19.33
C HIS A 54 -1.65 -6.32 -19.83
N GLY A 55 -0.49 -5.98 -20.40
CA GLY A 55 -0.22 -4.64 -20.94
C GLY A 55 -0.56 -3.53 -19.94
N ARG A 56 -1.35 -2.54 -20.38
CA ARG A 56 -1.76 -1.40 -19.54
C ARG A 56 -2.64 -1.77 -18.34
N ALA A 57 -3.26 -2.95 -18.35
CA ALA A 57 -4.09 -3.44 -17.25
C ALA A 57 -3.26 -4.17 -16.16
N ALA A 58 -2.00 -4.48 -16.43
CA ALA A 58 -1.10 -5.17 -15.47
C ALA A 58 -1.09 -4.56 -14.06
N PRO A 59 -0.95 -3.22 -13.87
CA PRO A 59 -0.96 -2.64 -12.53
C PRO A 59 -2.31 -2.75 -11.82
N PHE A 60 -3.42 -2.77 -12.55
CA PHE A 60 -4.76 -2.91 -11.97
C PHE A 60 -5.06 -4.35 -11.57
N LYS A 61 -4.66 -5.34 -12.39
CA LYS A 61 -4.78 -6.76 -12.03
C LYS A 61 -3.87 -7.14 -10.87
N CYS A 62 -2.69 -6.56 -10.81
CA CYS A 62 -1.80 -6.71 -9.66
C CYS A 62 -2.44 -6.18 -8.36
N ASN A 63 -3.27 -5.12 -8.41
CA ASN A 63 -4.07 -4.73 -7.23
C ASN A 63 -5.05 -5.83 -6.82
N ASP A 64 -5.71 -6.47 -7.79
CA ASP A 64 -6.67 -7.54 -7.51
C ASP A 64 -5.98 -8.71 -6.83
N GLU A 65 -4.87 -9.17 -7.40
CA GLU A 65 -4.04 -10.24 -6.82
C GLU A 65 -3.57 -9.89 -5.39
N MET A 66 -3.09 -8.65 -5.17
CA MET A 66 -2.70 -8.19 -3.84
C MET A 66 -3.87 -8.16 -2.85
N LEU A 67 -5.08 -7.84 -3.28
CA LEU A 67 -6.25 -7.75 -2.40
C LEU A 67 -6.95 -9.09 -2.19
N ASP A 68 -6.79 -10.04 -3.11
CA ASP A 68 -7.29 -11.42 -2.98
C ASP A 68 -6.33 -12.33 -2.20
N ASP A 69 -5.08 -11.91 -2.03
CA ASP A 69 -4.11 -12.62 -1.20
C ASP A 69 -4.53 -12.58 0.28
N LYS A 70 -4.74 -13.77 0.85
CA LYS A 70 -5.20 -13.98 2.23
C LYS A 70 -4.25 -13.40 3.29
N PHE A 71 -2.97 -13.22 2.97
CA PHE A 71 -1.97 -12.65 3.88
C PHE A 71 -1.91 -11.12 3.80
N ALA A 72 -2.35 -10.53 2.69
CA ALA A 72 -2.34 -9.09 2.47
C ALA A 72 -3.62 -8.38 2.96
N ALA A 73 -4.73 -9.12 3.07
CA ALA A 73 -6.06 -8.59 3.37
C ALA A 73 -6.25 -8.26 4.87
N THR A 74 -5.65 -7.16 5.35
CA THR A 74 -6.00 -6.58 6.66
C THR A 74 -6.25 -5.06 6.58
N GLY A 75 -5.59 -4.38 5.65
CA GLY A 75 -5.81 -2.96 5.39
C GLY A 75 -4.83 -2.40 4.37
N VAL A 76 -5.16 -1.26 3.78
CA VAL A 76 -4.36 -0.56 2.77
C VAL A 76 -3.96 0.81 3.27
N VAL A 77 -2.69 1.19 3.09
CA VAL A 77 -2.22 2.56 3.29
C VAL A 77 -1.96 3.20 1.94
N LEU A 78 -2.73 4.23 1.61
CA LEU A 78 -2.58 4.99 0.37
C LEU A 78 -1.82 6.29 0.61
N PHE A 79 -0.69 6.47 -0.07
CA PHE A 79 0.11 7.68 -0.04
C PHE A 79 -0.08 8.47 -1.34
N GLY A 80 -1.06 9.37 -1.36
CA GLY A 80 -1.45 10.09 -2.57
C GLY A 80 -1.61 9.17 -3.79
N GLY A 81 -1.53 9.73 -5.00
CA GLY A 81 -1.30 8.93 -6.20
C GLY A 81 -2.29 9.15 -7.34
N ASN A 82 -2.02 8.43 -8.41
CA ASN A 82 -2.76 8.43 -9.67
C ASN A 82 -3.89 7.37 -9.66
N GLY A 83 -4.53 7.17 -10.81
CA GLY A 83 -5.66 6.23 -10.95
C GLY A 83 -5.38 4.79 -10.47
N VAL A 84 -4.14 4.33 -10.44
CA VAL A 84 -3.79 2.97 -9.95
C VAL A 84 -3.88 2.87 -8.42
N ALA A 85 -3.39 3.89 -7.71
CA ALA A 85 -3.44 3.94 -6.24
C ALA A 85 -4.88 4.16 -5.76
N LEU A 86 -5.64 5.03 -6.45
CA LEU A 86 -7.05 5.24 -6.15
C LEU A 86 -7.86 3.97 -6.39
N ASN A 87 -7.59 3.24 -7.48
CA ASN A 87 -8.22 1.95 -7.75
C ASN A 87 -7.95 0.92 -6.64
N LEU A 88 -6.72 0.86 -6.11
CA LEU A 88 -6.39 -0.02 -5.00
C LEU A 88 -7.24 0.30 -3.76
N GLY A 89 -7.35 1.58 -3.40
CA GLY A 89 -8.18 2.01 -2.26
C GLY A 89 -9.64 1.70 -2.43
N GLN A 90 -10.21 2.03 -3.59
CA GLN A 90 -11.62 1.76 -3.90
C GLN A 90 -11.94 0.27 -3.83
N LYS A 91 -11.07 -0.58 -4.38
CA LYS A 91 -11.24 -2.05 -4.33
C LYS A 91 -11.07 -2.60 -2.91
N ALA A 92 -10.16 -2.04 -2.12
CA ALA A 92 -9.99 -2.42 -0.73
C ALA A 92 -11.22 -2.04 0.12
N GLU A 93 -11.75 -0.83 -0.05
CA GLU A 93 -12.99 -0.38 0.58
C GLU A 93 -14.17 -1.26 0.19
N ALA A 94 -14.29 -1.62 -1.10
CA ALA A 94 -15.35 -2.51 -1.60
C ALA A 94 -15.26 -3.93 -1.00
N LYS A 95 -14.06 -4.39 -0.63
CA LYS A 95 -13.84 -5.66 0.08
C LYS A 95 -13.98 -5.55 1.61
N GLY A 96 -14.38 -4.38 2.13
CA GLY A 96 -14.52 -4.14 3.57
C GLY A 96 -13.19 -3.99 4.32
N LEU A 97 -12.08 -3.76 3.61
CA LEU A 97 -10.77 -3.56 4.22
C LEU A 97 -10.61 -2.10 4.66
N THR A 98 -9.91 -1.90 5.79
CA THR A 98 -9.60 -0.55 6.27
C THR A 98 -8.62 0.14 5.34
N VAL A 99 -8.99 1.30 4.81
CA VAL A 99 -8.11 2.13 3.96
C VAL A 99 -7.71 3.40 4.70
N MET A 100 -6.41 3.56 4.95
CA MET A 100 -5.84 4.77 5.50
C MET A 100 -5.27 5.64 4.38
N ARG A 101 -5.86 6.82 4.18
CA ARG A 101 -5.42 7.78 3.16
C ARG A 101 -4.48 8.80 3.82
N VAL A 102 -3.22 8.80 3.40
CA VAL A 102 -2.21 9.77 3.82
C VAL A 102 -2.21 10.90 2.81
N ALA A 103 -2.69 12.07 3.25
CA ALA A 103 -2.69 13.28 2.44
C ALA A 103 -1.25 13.66 2.06
N ASP A 104 -1.07 14.08 0.80
CA ASP A 104 0.20 14.65 0.35
C ASP A 104 0.40 16.00 1.03
N PRO A 105 1.47 16.21 1.82
CA PRO A 105 1.72 17.49 2.46
C PRO A 105 1.86 18.63 1.44
N ALA A 106 2.25 18.35 0.18
CA ALA A 106 2.35 19.36 -0.87
C ALA A 106 0.98 19.83 -1.43
N LYS A 107 -0.10 19.07 -1.20
CA LYS A 107 -1.47 19.47 -1.61
C LYS A 107 -2.26 20.18 -0.51
N LYS A 108 -1.76 20.24 0.72
CA LYS A 108 -2.42 20.95 1.82
C LYS A 108 -2.34 22.47 1.68
N THR A 109 -1.41 23.00 0.91
CA THR A 109 -1.20 24.46 0.77
C THR A 109 -2.09 25.13 -0.29
N ALA A 110 -3.00 24.39 -0.93
CA ALA A 110 -3.89 24.92 -1.97
C ALA A 110 -5.35 25.09 -1.51
N GLN A 111 -5.62 24.90 -0.23
CA GLN A 111 -6.91 25.15 0.41
C GLN A 111 -6.67 25.83 1.75
N ASP A 112 -6.10 27.03 1.72
CA ASP A 112 -6.16 28.05 2.79
C ASP A 112 -6.16 29.42 2.13
#